data_AF-A0A355IL93-F1
#
_entry.id   AF-A0A355IL93-F1
#
_cell.length_a   1.000
_cell.length_b   1.000
_cell.length_c   1.000
_cell.angle_alpha   90.00
_cell.angle_beta   90.00
_cell.angle_gamma   90.00
#
_symmetry.space_group_name_H-M   'P 1'
#
loop_
_entity.id
_entity.type
_entity.pdbx_description
1 polymer ?
#
loop_
_entity_poly.entity_id
_entity_poly.type
_entity_poly.pdbx_seq_one_letter_code
_entity_poly.pdbx_strand_id
1 'polypeptide(L)'
;MSPQARFFLAQLDNWPLAATNYHQLTGIVTRTLQVDGVSVCVQFNPGRKASTTANISPQAIKARPCFLCDANRPTEQQSMALPDTPNFKLLVNPFPVLSRHYTLIGPHIPQDLRPYLTDFLQLAKQLDDSVVFYNGPRCGASAPDHLHFQAVIKGQLPLPSTVGQWQATHSQPIHRENTLTVSRLTGLLRSGWLLQGVDREQLAMWINQLLDQLEDASMVNLVGWYENGHWQLVLFPRKAHRPSCYNATDHRQRLISPAAVEMCGLLVVTREEDLLNLTAEDVKTIYFDVAWSDDDVAALTPRLTLEQEPTIDVGIVTGVSIGVYFPQPYTLNGQPAEADQHTAPTLSFTVRGTHTLTHQSGLILFDGQAYESLRFDPIETGDVFELENVRIGIGFHWERTEKQVFEGSLIILTDEQALTAVNRVPLEAYLTSVISSEMSANASAALLKAHAVISRSWLLAQLQQKGKQSNATDGMVDNATTRIRWYDREDHDRFDVCADDHCQR
;
A
#
# COMPACT_ATOMS: atom_id res chain seq x y z
N MET A 1 -7.39 -1.02 -34.36
CA MET A 1 -7.29 -2.25 -33.55
C MET A 1 -5.97 -2.24 -32.80
N SER A 2 -5.97 -2.51 -31.50
CA SER A 2 -4.75 -2.59 -30.69
C SER A 2 -3.82 -3.73 -31.17
N PRO A 3 -2.50 -3.69 -30.87
CA PRO A 3 -1.59 -4.81 -31.14
C PRO A 3 -2.10 -6.16 -30.59
N GLN A 4 -2.65 -6.14 -29.37
CA GLN A 4 -3.22 -7.28 -28.67
C GLN A 4 -4.43 -7.87 -29.42
N ALA A 5 -5.31 -7.01 -29.92
CA ALA A 5 -6.45 -7.44 -30.73
C ALA A 5 -6.00 -8.08 -32.06
N ARG A 6 -4.95 -7.54 -32.71
CA ARG A 6 -4.40 -8.14 -33.93
C ARG A 6 -3.76 -9.50 -33.67
N PHE A 7 -2.99 -9.60 -32.59
CA PHE A 7 -2.42 -10.88 -32.14
C PHE A 7 -3.52 -11.90 -31.85
N PHE A 8 -4.59 -11.48 -31.19
CA PHE A 8 -5.74 -12.34 -30.89
C PHE A 8 -6.38 -12.92 -32.15
N LEU A 9 -6.71 -12.08 -33.14
CA LEU A 9 -7.30 -12.57 -34.39
C LEU A 9 -6.35 -13.51 -35.14
N ALA A 10 -5.08 -13.14 -35.24
CA ALA A 10 -4.07 -13.99 -35.88
C ALA A 10 -3.92 -15.35 -35.18
N GLN A 11 -4.06 -15.41 -33.86
CA GLN A 11 -4.07 -16.68 -33.12
C GLN A 11 -5.32 -17.51 -33.42
N LEU A 12 -6.51 -16.90 -33.53
CA LEU A 12 -7.72 -17.64 -33.93
C LEU A 12 -7.63 -18.16 -35.38
N ASP A 13 -7.05 -17.38 -36.29
CA ASP A 13 -6.89 -17.81 -37.69
C ASP A 13 -5.94 -19.01 -37.83
N ASN A 14 -4.93 -19.11 -36.96
CA ASN A 14 -3.89 -20.14 -37.05
C ASN A 14 -4.03 -21.27 -36.01
N TRP A 15 -5.02 -21.22 -35.13
CA TRP A 15 -5.22 -22.22 -34.07
C TRP A 15 -6.66 -22.73 -34.03
N PRO A 16 -6.99 -23.81 -34.78
CA PRO A 16 -8.35 -24.31 -34.95
C PRO A 16 -9.09 -24.66 -33.66
N LEU A 17 -8.37 -25.18 -32.65
CA LEU A 17 -8.94 -25.50 -31.35
C LEU A 17 -9.47 -24.23 -30.66
N ALA A 18 -8.64 -23.17 -30.60
CA ALA A 18 -9.06 -21.91 -30.01
C ALA A 18 -10.22 -21.30 -30.81
N ALA A 19 -10.12 -21.24 -32.15
CA ALA A 19 -11.18 -20.73 -33.01
C ALA A 19 -12.53 -21.42 -32.74
N THR A 20 -12.53 -22.75 -32.64
CA THR A 20 -13.73 -23.54 -32.35
C THR A 20 -14.32 -23.18 -30.99
N ASN A 21 -13.48 -23.10 -29.95
CA ASN A 21 -13.94 -22.78 -28.60
C ASN A 21 -14.45 -21.33 -28.49
N TYR A 22 -13.87 -20.37 -29.22
CA TYR A 22 -14.40 -19.01 -29.30
C TYR A 22 -15.71 -18.95 -30.10
N HIS A 23 -15.84 -19.72 -31.17
CA HIS A 23 -17.09 -19.80 -31.93
C HIS A 23 -18.24 -20.35 -31.08
N GLN A 24 -17.97 -21.32 -30.20
CA GLN A 24 -18.98 -21.85 -29.27
C GLN A 24 -19.54 -20.78 -28.32
N LEU A 25 -18.83 -19.68 -28.06
CA LEU A 25 -19.35 -18.58 -27.24
C LEU A 25 -20.58 -17.90 -27.85
N THR A 26 -20.78 -17.95 -29.18
CA THR A 26 -21.95 -17.32 -29.82
C THR A 26 -23.26 -18.03 -29.49
N GLY A 27 -23.20 -19.29 -29.05
CA GLY A 27 -24.36 -20.09 -28.65
C GLY A 27 -24.58 -20.18 -27.14
N ILE A 28 -23.80 -19.45 -26.34
CA ILE A 28 -23.91 -19.49 -24.88
C ILE A 28 -25.25 -18.92 -24.41
N VAL A 29 -25.89 -19.64 -23.51
CA VAL A 29 -27.12 -19.21 -22.85
C VAL A 29 -26.78 -18.54 -21.52
N THR A 30 -27.38 -17.39 -21.27
CA THR A 30 -27.26 -16.65 -20.01
C THR A 30 -28.61 -16.46 -19.33
N ARG A 31 -28.61 -16.51 -18.00
CA ARG A 31 -29.75 -16.20 -17.15
C ARG A 31 -29.32 -15.24 -16.05
N THR A 32 -30.07 -14.18 -15.82
CA THR A 32 -29.79 -13.23 -14.71
C THR A 32 -30.66 -13.54 -13.51
N LEU A 33 -30.05 -13.56 -12.32
CA LEU A 33 -30.72 -13.68 -11.03
C LEU A 33 -30.59 -12.36 -10.27
N GLN A 34 -31.66 -11.92 -9.61
CA GLN A 34 -31.62 -10.83 -8.64
C GLN A 34 -31.49 -11.41 -7.24
N VAL A 35 -30.48 -10.98 -6.50
CA VAL A 35 -30.14 -11.51 -5.17
C VAL A 35 -29.84 -10.34 -4.26
N ASP A 36 -30.77 -10.03 -3.36
CA ASP A 36 -30.70 -8.86 -2.44
C ASP A 36 -30.33 -7.54 -3.14
N GLY A 37 -30.90 -7.30 -4.32
CA GLY A 37 -30.63 -6.10 -5.12
C GLY A 37 -29.37 -6.16 -5.99
N VAL A 38 -28.58 -7.24 -5.90
CA VAL A 38 -27.43 -7.51 -6.78
C VAL A 38 -27.86 -8.36 -7.97
N SER A 39 -27.50 -7.92 -9.18
CA SER A 39 -27.65 -8.73 -10.39
C SER A 39 -26.48 -9.70 -10.55
N VAL A 40 -26.78 -10.99 -10.63
CA VAL A 40 -25.79 -12.05 -10.89
C VAL A 40 -26.12 -12.73 -12.21
N CYS A 41 -25.17 -12.73 -13.14
CA CYS A 41 -25.32 -13.39 -14.44
C CYS A 41 -24.83 -14.83 -14.34
N VAL A 42 -25.65 -15.79 -14.75
CA VAL A 42 -25.32 -17.21 -14.83
C VAL A 42 -25.12 -17.54 -16.31
N GLN A 43 -23.92 -18.02 -16.66
CA GLN A 43 -23.51 -18.35 -18.02
C GLN A 43 -23.34 -19.87 -18.15
N PHE A 44 -24.09 -20.51 -19.05
CA PHE A 44 -23.86 -21.92 -19.37
C PHE A 44 -22.77 -22.07 -20.43
N ASN A 45 -21.63 -22.61 -20.01
CA ASN A 45 -20.45 -22.82 -20.84
C ASN A 45 -19.85 -24.22 -20.59
N PRO A 46 -20.28 -25.26 -21.33
CA PRO A 46 -19.78 -26.62 -21.15
C PRO A 46 -18.29 -26.75 -21.49
N GLY A 47 -17.74 -25.88 -22.34
CA GLY A 47 -16.31 -25.83 -22.67
C GLY A 47 -15.40 -25.54 -21.47
N ARG A 48 -15.96 -25.07 -20.35
CA ARG A 48 -15.22 -24.79 -19.12
C ARG A 48 -15.16 -25.96 -18.14
N LYS A 49 -15.82 -27.09 -18.43
CA LYS A 49 -15.87 -28.28 -17.54
C LYS A 49 -14.48 -28.71 -17.05
N ALA A 50 -13.51 -28.86 -17.95
CA ALA A 50 -12.16 -29.28 -17.59
C ALA A 50 -11.45 -28.32 -16.62
N SER A 51 -11.68 -27.01 -16.76
CA SER A 51 -11.12 -26.01 -15.85
C SER A 51 -11.84 -26.00 -14.50
N THR A 52 -13.17 -26.08 -14.51
CA THR A 52 -14.00 -26.09 -13.30
C THR A 52 -13.71 -27.32 -12.44
N THR A 53 -13.51 -28.49 -13.05
CA THR A 53 -13.26 -29.75 -12.37
C THR A 53 -11.78 -30.13 -12.27
N ALA A 54 -10.87 -29.19 -12.55
CA ALA A 54 -9.43 -29.46 -12.50
C ALA A 54 -9.03 -30.02 -11.12
N ASN A 55 -8.19 -31.06 -11.13
CA ASN A 55 -7.61 -31.62 -9.92
C ASN A 55 -6.31 -30.89 -9.61
N ILE A 56 -6.34 -30.08 -8.55
CA ILE A 56 -5.21 -29.27 -8.08
C ILE A 56 -4.54 -29.88 -6.84
N SER A 57 -4.73 -31.18 -6.59
CA SER A 57 -3.99 -31.83 -5.51
C SER A 57 -2.48 -31.80 -5.81
N PRO A 58 -1.62 -31.71 -4.79
CA PRO A 58 -0.16 -31.71 -5.00
C PRO A 58 0.33 -32.91 -5.83
N GLN A 59 -0.31 -34.08 -5.66
CA GLN A 59 -0.01 -35.28 -6.43
C GLN A 59 -0.42 -35.13 -7.90
N ALA A 60 -1.61 -34.59 -8.18
CA ALA A 60 -2.08 -34.39 -9.55
C ALA A 60 -1.23 -33.34 -10.29
N ILE A 61 -0.85 -32.26 -9.61
CA ILE A 61 0.05 -31.23 -10.14
C ILE A 61 1.41 -31.83 -10.50
N LYS A 62 2.03 -32.56 -9.56
CA LYS A 62 3.34 -33.20 -9.78
C LYS A 62 3.32 -34.23 -10.92
N ALA A 63 2.17 -34.85 -11.17
CA ALA A 63 2.02 -35.90 -12.19
C ALA A 63 1.79 -35.36 -13.62
N ARG A 64 1.44 -34.08 -13.79
CA ARG A 64 1.18 -33.49 -15.12
C ARG A 64 2.30 -32.57 -15.56
N PRO A 65 2.64 -32.51 -16.86
CA PRO A 65 3.41 -31.39 -17.38
C PRO A 65 2.65 -30.08 -17.17
N CYS A 66 3.36 -29.01 -16.78
CA CYS A 66 2.73 -27.69 -16.65
C CYS A 66 2.35 -27.15 -18.03
N PHE A 67 1.04 -27.04 -18.30
CA PHE A 67 0.48 -26.63 -19.59
C PHE A 67 0.68 -25.14 -19.92
N LEU A 68 1.25 -24.34 -19.01
CA LEU A 68 1.59 -22.94 -19.27
C LEU A 68 3.05 -22.76 -19.71
N CYS A 69 3.92 -23.75 -19.47
CA CYS A 69 5.32 -23.72 -19.91
C CYS A 69 5.43 -23.82 -21.43
N ASP A 70 6.32 -23.02 -22.02
CA ASP A 70 6.57 -22.96 -23.47
C ASP A 70 6.74 -24.36 -24.09
N ALA A 71 7.47 -25.27 -23.44
CA ALA A 71 7.75 -26.62 -23.93
C ALA A 71 6.53 -27.58 -23.95
N ASN A 72 5.46 -27.26 -23.21
CA ASN A 72 4.28 -28.12 -23.05
C ASN A 72 3.03 -27.54 -23.71
N ARG A 73 3.11 -26.34 -24.29
CA ARG A 73 1.98 -25.71 -25.00
C ARG A 73 1.85 -26.30 -26.41
N PRO A 74 0.65 -26.28 -27.00
CA PRO A 74 0.48 -26.54 -28.42
C PRO A 74 1.38 -25.61 -29.26
N THR A 75 1.96 -26.14 -30.33
CA THR A 75 2.86 -25.39 -31.22
C THR A 75 2.21 -24.16 -31.84
N GLU A 76 0.90 -24.21 -32.03
CA GLU A 76 0.06 -23.15 -32.59
C GLU A 76 -0.16 -21.99 -31.60
N GLN A 77 -0.06 -22.26 -30.30
CA GLN A 77 -0.23 -21.25 -29.25
C GLN A 77 1.02 -20.40 -29.14
N GLN A 78 1.01 -19.28 -29.87
CA GLN A 78 2.09 -18.31 -29.83
C GLN A 78 1.97 -17.40 -28.60
N SER A 79 3.06 -16.70 -28.31
CA SER A 79 3.13 -15.72 -27.23
C SER A 79 3.53 -14.36 -27.77
N MET A 80 2.92 -13.30 -27.23
CA MET A 80 3.30 -11.92 -27.49
C MET A 80 4.08 -11.35 -26.30
N ALA A 81 5.22 -10.72 -26.56
CA ALA A 81 5.99 -10.01 -25.53
C ALA A 81 5.28 -8.74 -25.06
N LEU A 82 5.51 -8.34 -23.82
CA LEU A 82 4.92 -7.15 -23.20
C LEU A 82 6.04 -6.18 -22.79
N PRO A 83 6.19 -5.01 -23.45
CA PRO A 83 7.36 -4.14 -23.29
C PRO A 83 7.67 -3.71 -21.85
N ASP A 84 6.66 -3.43 -21.04
CA ASP A 84 6.84 -2.88 -19.68
C ASP A 84 6.76 -3.95 -18.58
N THR A 85 6.55 -5.21 -18.96
CA THR A 85 6.42 -6.35 -18.04
C THR A 85 7.15 -7.57 -18.62
N PRO A 86 8.49 -7.52 -18.73
CA PRO A 86 9.28 -8.54 -19.44
C PRO A 86 9.21 -9.93 -18.80
N ASN A 87 8.79 -10.02 -17.54
CA ASN A 87 8.53 -11.28 -16.85
C ASN A 87 7.28 -12.01 -17.39
N PHE A 88 6.42 -11.29 -18.10
CA PHE A 88 5.15 -11.79 -18.60
C PHE A 88 5.08 -11.86 -20.12
N LYS A 89 4.39 -12.89 -20.62
CA LYS A 89 3.98 -12.98 -22.02
C LYS A 89 2.46 -13.09 -22.11
N LEU A 90 1.88 -12.55 -23.17
CA LEU A 90 0.45 -12.65 -23.44
C LEU A 90 0.17 -13.85 -24.36
N LEU A 91 -0.75 -14.72 -23.93
CA LEU A 91 -1.29 -15.83 -24.70
C LEU A 91 -2.79 -15.65 -24.90
N VAL A 92 -3.32 -16.13 -26.02
CA VAL A 92 -4.77 -16.36 -26.14
C VAL A 92 -5.16 -17.54 -25.27
N ASN A 93 -6.18 -17.37 -24.41
CA ASN A 93 -6.72 -18.45 -23.62
C ASN A 93 -7.60 -19.35 -24.52
N PRO A 94 -7.25 -20.63 -24.72
CA PRO A 94 -8.01 -21.53 -25.61
C PRO A 94 -9.37 -21.95 -25.08
N PHE A 95 -9.64 -21.76 -23.79
CA PHE A 95 -10.91 -22.14 -23.17
C PHE A 95 -11.59 -20.87 -22.62
N PRO A 96 -12.09 -19.99 -23.49
CA PRO A 96 -12.56 -18.68 -23.11
C PRO A 96 -13.86 -18.72 -22.30
N VAL A 97 -14.07 -17.64 -21.53
CA VAL A 97 -15.35 -17.34 -20.87
C VAL A 97 -16.03 -16.16 -21.57
N LEU A 98 -15.21 -15.23 -22.09
CA LEU A 98 -15.62 -13.99 -22.73
C LEU A 98 -14.97 -13.88 -24.11
N SER A 99 -15.53 -13.00 -24.95
CA SER A 99 -15.21 -12.91 -26.39
C SER A 99 -13.73 -12.62 -26.71
N ARG A 100 -12.99 -12.09 -25.74
CA ARG A 100 -11.53 -11.96 -25.80
C ARG A 100 -10.97 -12.22 -24.43
N HIS A 101 -10.18 -13.28 -24.32
CA HIS A 101 -9.64 -13.77 -23.05
C HIS A 101 -8.17 -14.15 -23.23
N TYR A 102 -7.32 -13.54 -22.43
CA TYR A 102 -5.89 -13.78 -22.40
C TYR A 102 -5.45 -14.47 -21.11
N THR A 103 -4.39 -15.25 -21.23
CA THR A 103 -3.57 -15.69 -20.09
C THR A 103 -2.25 -14.93 -20.15
N LEU A 104 -1.95 -14.18 -19.09
CA LEU A 104 -0.70 -13.43 -18.93
C LEU A 104 0.24 -14.29 -18.10
N ILE A 105 1.16 -14.99 -18.77
CA ILE A 105 2.00 -16.02 -18.15
C ILE A 105 3.30 -15.44 -17.63
N GLY A 106 3.63 -15.71 -16.37
CA GLY A 106 4.90 -15.38 -15.73
C GLY A 106 5.92 -16.53 -15.80
N PRO A 107 6.99 -16.49 -14.98
CA PRO A 107 7.89 -17.63 -14.79
C PRO A 107 7.19 -18.83 -14.14
N HIS A 108 7.75 -20.03 -14.32
CA HIS A 108 7.27 -21.25 -13.67
C HIS A 108 7.69 -21.26 -12.19
N ILE A 109 6.91 -20.55 -11.39
CA ILE A 109 6.99 -20.50 -9.94
C ILE A 109 5.58 -20.64 -9.36
N PRO A 110 5.44 -21.00 -8.07
CA PRO A 110 4.14 -21.03 -7.42
C PRO A 110 3.36 -19.72 -7.63
N GLN A 111 2.04 -19.84 -7.74
CA GLN A 111 1.12 -18.73 -7.90
C GLN A 111 1.15 -17.85 -6.64
N ASP A 112 1.97 -16.79 -6.66
CA ASP A 112 2.13 -15.81 -5.59
C ASP A 112 2.03 -14.39 -6.16
N LEU A 113 1.18 -13.58 -5.53
CA LEU A 113 0.84 -12.23 -5.98
C LEU A 113 1.88 -11.19 -5.57
N ARG A 114 2.43 -11.29 -4.34
CA ARG A 114 3.13 -10.16 -3.70
C ARG A 114 4.33 -9.65 -4.49
N PRO A 115 5.23 -10.50 -5.03
CA PRO A 115 6.39 -10.03 -5.76
C PRO A 115 6.03 -9.39 -7.12
N TYR A 116 4.80 -9.60 -7.59
CA TYR A 116 4.33 -9.23 -8.94
C TYR A 116 3.17 -8.24 -8.92
N LEU A 117 2.91 -7.58 -7.80
CA LEU A 117 1.84 -6.57 -7.70
C LEU A 117 2.08 -5.40 -8.66
N THR A 118 3.31 -4.87 -8.73
CA THR A 118 3.64 -3.78 -9.65
C THR A 118 3.51 -4.21 -11.12
N ASP A 119 3.90 -5.44 -11.46
CA ASP A 119 3.65 -6.03 -12.78
C ASP A 119 2.14 -6.15 -13.07
N PHE A 120 1.33 -6.61 -12.10
CA PHE A 120 -0.12 -6.70 -12.23
C PHE A 120 -0.75 -5.33 -12.57
N LEU A 121 -0.37 -4.28 -11.82
CA LEU A 121 -0.87 -2.93 -12.08
C LEU A 121 -0.37 -2.38 -13.43
N GLN A 122 0.89 -2.67 -13.81
CA GLN A 122 1.42 -2.28 -15.11
C GLN A 122 0.64 -2.96 -16.25
N LEU A 123 0.33 -4.25 -16.12
CA LEU A 123 -0.49 -5.00 -17.06
C LEU A 123 -1.91 -4.44 -17.18
N ALA A 124 -2.54 -4.09 -16.05
CA ALA A 124 -3.87 -3.46 -16.04
C ALA A 124 -3.90 -2.11 -16.77
N LYS A 125 -2.79 -1.36 -16.74
CA LYS A 125 -2.64 -0.10 -17.48
C LYS A 125 -2.28 -0.32 -18.95
N GLN A 126 -1.37 -1.25 -19.24
CA GLN A 126 -0.94 -1.57 -20.60
C GLN A 126 -2.05 -2.22 -21.44
N LEU A 127 -2.95 -2.97 -20.81
CA LEU A 127 -4.14 -3.58 -21.39
C LEU A 127 -5.38 -2.73 -21.06
N ASP A 128 -5.35 -1.47 -21.47
CA ASP A 128 -6.35 -0.44 -21.15
C ASP A 128 -7.78 -0.79 -21.56
N ASP A 129 -7.96 -1.65 -22.56
CA ASP A 129 -9.25 -2.16 -23.03
C ASP A 129 -9.74 -3.40 -22.27
N SER A 130 -9.00 -3.84 -21.25
CA SER A 130 -9.23 -5.10 -20.54
C SER A 130 -9.39 -4.92 -19.03
N VAL A 131 -10.00 -5.92 -18.41
CA VAL A 131 -10.00 -6.16 -16.96
C VAL A 131 -9.01 -7.29 -16.70
N VAL A 132 -7.98 -7.02 -15.91
CA VAL A 132 -6.95 -7.99 -15.51
C VAL A 132 -7.33 -8.58 -14.16
N PHE A 133 -7.08 -9.86 -13.95
CA PHE A 133 -7.40 -10.51 -12.69
C PHE A 133 -6.42 -11.63 -12.33
N TYR A 134 -6.29 -11.83 -11.02
CA TYR A 134 -5.50 -12.85 -10.38
C TYR A 134 -6.41 -13.77 -9.56
N ASN A 135 -6.11 -15.06 -9.64
CA ASN A 135 -6.70 -16.08 -8.79
C ASN A 135 -5.59 -16.65 -7.90
N GLY A 136 -5.78 -16.56 -6.58
CA GLY A 136 -4.92 -17.28 -5.63
C GLY A 136 -4.86 -18.78 -5.92
N PRO A 137 -3.82 -19.49 -5.45
CA PRO A 137 -3.59 -20.91 -5.72
C PRO A 137 -4.77 -21.79 -5.29
N ARG A 138 -5.52 -21.35 -4.27
CA ARG A 138 -6.75 -21.97 -3.79
C ARG A 138 -8.00 -21.12 -4.05
N CYS A 139 -7.96 -20.19 -4.99
CA CYS A 139 -9.07 -19.26 -5.28
C CYS A 139 -9.45 -19.28 -6.77
N GLY A 140 -9.33 -20.44 -7.41
CA GLY A 140 -9.75 -20.66 -8.80
C GLY A 140 -8.60 -20.77 -9.81
N ALA A 141 -7.34 -20.73 -9.38
CA ALA A 141 -6.21 -21.01 -10.25
C ALA A 141 -6.20 -22.47 -10.71
N SER A 142 -6.13 -22.70 -12.04
CA SER A 142 -6.02 -24.05 -12.61
C SER A 142 -4.58 -24.57 -12.67
N ALA A 143 -3.61 -23.67 -12.64
CA ALA A 143 -2.18 -23.95 -12.54
C ALA A 143 -1.57 -23.21 -11.33
N PRO A 144 -1.83 -23.66 -10.09
CA PRO A 144 -1.25 -23.02 -8.90
C PRO A 144 0.28 -23.16 -8.81
N ASP A 145 0.86 -24.01 -9.66
CA ASP A 145 2.29 -24.25 -9.82
C ASP A 145 3.00 -23.27 -10.76
N HIS A 146 2.26 -22.40 -11.48
CA HIS A 146 2.84 -21.47 -12.45
C HIS A 146 2.17 -20.10 -12.33
N LEU A 147 2.96 -19.07 -12.04
CA LEU A 147 2.50 -17.68 -11.98
C LEU A 147 1.76 -17.24 -13.25
N HIS A 148 0.51 -16.82 -13.11
CA HIS A 148 -0.23 -16.22 -14.21
C HIS A 148 -1.32 -15.28 -13.72
N PHE A 149 -1.59 -14.28 -14.54
CA PHE A 149 -2.80 -13.47 -14.50
C PHE A 149 -3.66 -13.79 -15.72
N GLN A 150 -4.87 -13.26 -15.74
CA GLN A 150 -5.76 -13.36 -16.88
C GLN A 150 -6.32 -11.99 -17.21
N ALA A 151 -6.73 -11.79 -18.45
CA ALA A 151 -7.33 -10.54 -18.87
C ALA A 151 -8.51 -10.80 -19.81
N VAL A 152 -9.59 -10.05 -19.64
CA VAL A 152 -10.78 -10.13 -20.49
C VAL A 152 -11.19 -8.75 -20.95
N ILE A 153 -11.82 -8.65 -22.12
CA ILE A 153 -12.33 -7.37 -22.64
C ILE A 153 -13.27 -6.68 -21.64
N LYS A 154 -13.12 -5.35 -21.49
CA LYS A 154 -14.04 -4.51 -20.71
C LYS A 154 -15.47 -4.56 -21.25
N GLY A 155 -16.43 -4.26 -20.37
CA GLY A 155 -17.86 -4.22 -20.71
C GLY A 155 -18.56 -5.58 -20.76
N GLN A 156 -17.85 -6.69 -20.54
CA GLN A 156 -18.43 -8.04 -20.46
C GLN A 156 -18.44 -8.64 -19.05
N LEU A 157 -17.67 -8.07 -18.12
CA LEU A 157 -17.77 -8.38 -16.69
C LEU A 157 -18.72 -7.39 -15.99
N PRO A 158 -19.63 -7.84 -15.11
CA PRO A 158 -20.53 -6.93 -14.40
C PRO A 158 -19.82 -5.96 -13.43
N LEU A 159 -18.81 -6.44 -12.71
CA LEU A 159 -18.20 -5.72 -11.59
C LEU A 159 -17.73 -4.28 -11.89
N PRO A 160 -16.99 -3.98 -12.98
CA PRO A 160 -16.59 -2.59 -13.25
C PRO A 160 -17.77 -1.62 -13.33
N SER A 161 -18.86 -2.02 -14.01
CA SER A 161 -20.08 -1.23 -14.10
C SER A 161 -20.79 -1.12 -12.75
N THR A 162 -20.83 -2.22 -11.98
CA THR A 162 -21.39 -2.22 -10.62
C THR A 162 -20.63 -1.27 -9.71
N VAL A 163 -19.29 -1.32 -9.70
CA VAL A 163 -18.45 -0.41 -8.91
C VAL A 163 -18.70 1.04 -9.30
N GLY A 164 -18.73 1.37 -10.60
CA GLY A 164 -19.02 2.74 -11.04
C GLY A 164 -20.38 3.27 -10.59
N GLN A 165 -21.40 2.42 -10.52
CA GLN A 165 -22.75 2.79 -10.05
C GLN A 165 -22.86 2.84 -8.52
N TRP A 166 -22.22 1.89 -7.84
CA TRP A 166 -22.41 1.62 -6.42
C TRP A 166 -21.42 2.36 -5.53
N GLN A 167 -20.30 2.83 -6.07
CA GLN A 167 -19.27 3.50 -5.28
C GLN A 167 -19.82 4.63 -4.40
N ALA A 168 -20.80 5.41 -4.89
CA ALA A 168 -21.37 6.52 -4.13
C ALA A 168 -22.31 6.09 -2.98
N THR A 169 -22.84 4.86 -3.00
CA THR A 169 -23.93 4.42 -2.11
C THR A 169 -23.61 3.18 -1.28
N HIS A 170 -22.71 2.32 -1.77
CA HIS A 170 -22.35 1.03 -1.18
C HIS A 170 -20.82 0.90 -1.07
N SER A 171 -20.12 2.03 -0.89
CA SER A 171 -18.73 2.02 -0.48
C SER A 171 -18.51 2.91 0.73
N GLN A 172 -17.66 2.46 1.64
CA GLN A 172 -17.25 3.23 2.80
C GLN A 172 -15.74 3.49 2.73
N PRO A 173 -15.30 4.75 2.59
CA PRO A 173 -13.88 5.07 2.60
C PRO A 173 -13.28 4.71 3.97
N ILE A 174 -12.15 4.02 3.96
CA ILE A 174 -11.35 3.70 5.15
C ILE A 174 -10.01 4.42 5.15
N HIS A 175 -9.57 4.89 3.98
CA HIS A 175 -8.37 5.70 3.85
C HIS A 175 -8.46 6.61 2.62
N ARG A 176 -7.94 7.83 2.75
CA ARG A 176 -7.84 8.80 1.65
C ARG A 176 -6.58 9.65 1.82
N GLU A 177 -5.79 9.69 0.77
CA GLU A 177 -4.64 10.58 0.57
C GLU A 177 -4.78 11.25 -0.81
N ASN A 178 -3.95 12.26 -1.12
CA ASN A 178 -4.08 13.09 -2.33
C ASN A 178 -4.26 12.28 -3.64
N THR A 179 -3.63 11.12 -3.76
CA THR A 179 -3.58 10.29 -4.98
C THR A 179 -4.23 8.92 -4.83
N LEU A 180 -4.78 8.60 -3.66
CA LEU A 180 -5.26 7.27 -3.31
C LEU A 180 -6.55 7.34 -2.48
N THR A 181 -7.50 6.49 -2.81
CA THR A 181 -8.64 6.18 -1.94
C THR A 181 -8.75 4.67 -1.79
N VAL A 182 -8.92 4.21 -0.55
CA VAL A 182 -9.25 2.83 -0.22
C VAL A 182 -10.60 2.82 0.48
N SER A 183 -11.52 2.02 -0.05
CA SER A 183 -12.89 1.89 0.44
C SER A 183 -13.25 0.43 0.64
N ARG A 184 -14.10 0.13 1.61
CA ARG A 184 -14.81 -1.15 1.71
C ARG A 184 -15.99 -1.14 0.76
N LEU A 185 -16.19 -2.22 0.01
CA LEU A 185 -17.40 -2.44 -0.78
C LEU A 185 -18.42 -3.23 0.06
N THR A 186 -19.65 -2.74 0.14
CA THR A 186 -20.73 -3.39 0.91
C THR A 186 -21.87 -3.82 0.00
N GLY A 187 -22.70 -4.76 0.46
CA GLY A 187 -23.93 -5.19 -0.23
C GLY A 187 -23.73 -6.04 -1.48
N LEU A 188 -22.50 -6.40 -1.88
CA LEU A 188 -22.23 -7.19 -3.09
C LEU A 188 -22.41 -8.71 -2.92
N LEU A 189 -22.89 -9.18 -1.76
CA LEU A 189 -22.86 -10.59 -1.30
C LEU A 189 -21.45 -11.16 -1.06
N ARG A 190 -20.42 -10.44 -1.51
CA ARG A 190 -19.00 -10.77 -1.42
C ARG A 190 -18.24 -9.46 -1.19
N SER A 191 -17.88 -9.21 0.06
CA SER A 191 -17.21 -7.97 0.44
C SER A 191 -15.73 -8.01 0.07
N GLY A 192 -15.14 -6.84 -0.05
CA GLY A 192 -13.74 -6.64 -0.38
C GLY A 192 -13.36 -5.17 -0.30
N TRP A 193 -12.12 -4.88 -0.72
CA TRP A 193 -11.61 -3.51 -0.74
C TRP A 193 -11.48 -3.01 -2.18
N LEU A 194 -12.00 -1.80 -2.42
CA LEU A 194 -11.79 -1.02 -3.62
C LEU A 194 -10.62 -0.05 -3.37
N LEU A 195 -9.57 -0.15 -4.16
CA LEU A 195 -8.45 0.78 -4.19
C LEU A 195 -8.46 1.54 -5.50
N GLN A 196 -8.36 2.86 -5.42
CA GLN A 196 -8.36 3.76 -6.56
C GLN A 196 -7.23 4.75 -6.43
N GLY A 197 -6.41 4.91 -7.45
CA GLY A 197 -5.31 5.86 -7.38
C GLY A 197 -4.55 6.06 -8.69
N VAL A 198 -3.56 6.94 -8.64
CA VAL A 198 -2.68 7.29 -9.77
C VAL A 198 -1.22 6.92 -9.54
N ASP A 199 -0.88 6.39 -8.36
CA ASP A 199 0.46 5.95 -8.01
C ASP A 199 0.46 4.42 -7.86
N ARG A 200 1.23 3.75 -8.73
CA ARG A 200 1.28 2.29 -8.82
C ARG A 200 1.94 1.67 -7.59
N GLU A 201 2.99 2.30 -7.09
CA GLU A 201 3.79 1.87 -5.95
C GLU A 201 2.99 2.01 -4.66
N GLN A 202 2.30 3.13 -4.48
CA GLN A 202 1.39 3.36 -3.36
C GLN A 202 0.26 2.33 -3.34
N LEU A 203 -0.38 2.06 -4.48
CA LEU A 203 -1.43 1.04 -4.58
C LEU A 203 -0.90 -0.37 -4.26
N ALA A 204 0.29 -0.74 -4.74
CA ALA A 204 0.91 -2.03 -4.45
C ALA A 204 1.24 -2.18 -2.95
N MET A 205 1.74 -1.12 -2.32
CA MET A 205 1.99 -1.08 -0.88
C MET A 205 0.70 -1.31 -0.09
N TRP A 206 -0.39 -0.62 -0.47
CA TRP A 206 -1.69 -0.78 0.17
C TRP A 206 -2.29 -2.18 0.00
N ILE A 207 -2.14 -2.80 -1.18
CA ILE A 207 -2.55 -4.19 -1.35
C ILE A 207 -1.74 -5.10 -0.42
N ASN A 208 -0.41 -4.92 -0.31
CA ASN A 208 0.41 -5.71 0.61
C ASN A 208 -0.05 -5.54 2.07
N GLN A 209 -0.34 -4.31 2.50
CA GLN A 209 -0.85 -4.06 3.86
C GLN A 209 -2.18 -4.78 4.12
N LEU A 210 -3.10 -4.79 3.14
CA LEU A 210 -4.35 -5.55 3.26
C LEU A 210 -4.09 -7.06 3.31
N LEU A 211 -3.15 -7.57 2.50
CA LEU A 211 -2.76 -8.98 2.52
C LEU A 211 -2.11 -9.39 3.84
N ASP A 212 -1.40 -8.49 4.53
CA ASP A 212 -0.79 -8.73 5.85
C ASP A 212 -1.83 -8.90 6.96
N GLN A 213 -3.06 -8.42 6.75
CA GLN A 213 -4.16 -8.62 7.70
C GLN A 213 -4.85 -9.98 7.54
N LEU A 214 -4.57 -10.71 6.45
CA LEU A 214 -5.17 -12.01 6.20
C LEU A 214 -4.35 -13.10 6.89
N GLU A 215 -5.02 -14.08 7.51
CA GLU A 215 -4.36 -15.28 8.03
C GLU A 215 -3.58 -16.02 6.92
N ASP A 216 -4.14 -16.00 5.70
CA ASP A 216 -3.52 -16.57 4.51
C ASP A 216 -3.61 -15.58 3.34
N ALA A 217 -2.50 -14.90 3.06
CA ALA A 217 -2.38 -13.95 1.96
C ALA A 217 -2.56 -14.57 0.56
N SER A 218 -2.57 -15.89 0.44
CA SER A 218 -2.84 -16.58 -0.84
C SER A 218 -4.35 -16.72 -1.12
N MET A 219 -5.20 -16.53 -0.11
CA MET A 219 -6.65 -16.70 -0.21
C MET A 219 -7.35 -15.43 -0.72
N VAL A 220 -6.99 -15.01 -1.93
CA VAL A 220 -7.55 -13.80 -2.55
C VAL A 220 -7.85 -13.96 -4.04
N ASN A 221 -8.81 -13.16 -4.51
CA ASN A 221 -8.87 -12.74 -5.90
C ASN A 221 -8.58 -11.25 -5.98
N LEU A 222 -7.78 -10.83 -6.97
CA LEU A 222 -7.55 -9.42 -7.27
C LEU A 222 -8.08 -9.16 -8.68
N VAL A 223 -8.88 -8.11 -8.85
CA VAL A 223 -9.42 -7.66 -10.13
C VAL A 223 -9.00 -6.21 -10.34
N GLY A 224 -8.44 -5.88 -11.50
CA GLY A 224 -7.90 -4.57 -11.79
C GLY A 224 -8.22 -4.09 -13.20
N TRP A 225 -8.55 -2.81 -13.34
CA TRP A 225 -8.64 -2.16 -14.64
C TRP A 225 -8.15 -0.71 -14.54
N TYR A 226 -7.73 -0.14 -15.67
CA TYR A 226 -7.27 1.25 -15.74
C TYR A 226 -8.28 2.08 -16.51
N GLU A 227 -8.78 3.16 -15.93
CA GLU A 227 -9.82 3.99 -16.54
C GLU A 227 -9.68 5.46 -16.12
N ASN A 228 -9.87 6.37 -17.06
CA ASN A 228 -9.80 7.83 -16.83
C ASN A 228 -8.50 8.30 -16.14
N GLY A 229 -7.38 7.62 -16.36
CA GLY A 229 -6.10 7.97 -15.74
C GLY A 229 -5.86 7.34 -14.36
N HIS A 230 -6.81 6.57 -13.83
CA HIS A 230 -6.75 5.93 -12.52
C HIS A 230 -6.77 4.41 -12.61
N TRP A 231 -6.03 3.74 -11.73
CA TRP A 231 -6.26 2.33 -11.46
C TRP A 231 -7.52 2.15 -10.61
N GLN A 232 -8.23 1.06 -10.89
CA GLN A 232 -9.40 0.61 -10.17
C GLN A 232 -9.14 -0.86 -9.80
N LEU A 233 -8.96 -1.13 -8.52
CA LEU A 233 -8.53 -2.45 -8.02
C LEU A 233 -9.53 -2.92 -6.97
N VAL A 234 -10.03 -4.15 -7.13
CA VAL A 234 -10.90 -4.79 -6.15
C VAL A 234 -10.23 -6.06 -5.64
N LEU A 235 -9.89 -6.06 -4.36
CA LEU A 235 -9.34 -7.20 -3.65
C LEU A 235 -10.45 -7.92 -2.89
N PHE A 236 -10.71 -9.18 -3.25
CA PHE A 236 -11.67 -10.05 -2.57
C PHE A 236 -10.94 -11.11 -1.75
N PRO A 237 -10.99 -11.02 -0.40
CA PRO A 237 -10.61 -12.12 0.47
C PRO A 237 -11.53 -13.33 0.29
N ARG A 238 -10.96 -14.52 0.45
CA ARG A 238 -11.65 -15.79 0.23
C ARG A 238 -11.60 -16.65 1.49
N LYS A 239 -12.70 -17.36 1.76
CA LYS A 239 -12.82 -18.36 2.84
C LYS A 239 -12.45 -19.76 2.38
N ALA A 240 -12.83 -20.09 1.15
CA ALA A 240 -12.70 -21.43 0.61
C ALA A 240 -12.47 -21.43 -0.90
N HIS A 241 -11.85 -22.50 -1.38
CA HIS A 241 -11.65 -22.74 -2.80
C HIS A 241 -12.95 -22.98 -3.56
N ARG A 242 -13.81 -23.84 -3.00
CA ARG A 242 -15.08 -24.25 -3.57
C ARG A 242 -16.18 -24.21 -2.51
N PRO A 243 -17.41 -23.85 -2.89
CA PRO A 243 -18.55 -23.87 -1.97
C PRO A 243 -18.90 -25.32 -1.59
N SER A 244 -19.67 -25.47 -0.51
CA SER A 244 -20.13 -26.77 -0.01
C SER A 244 -20.93 -27.54 -1.06
N CYS A 245 -21.72 -26.84 -1.89
CA CYS A 245 -22.52 -27.43 -2.96
C CYS A 245 -21.69 -28.08 -4.07
N TYR A 246 -20.40 -27.76 -4.22
CA TYR A 246 -19.55 -28.38 -5.23
C TYR A 246 -19.35 -29.89 -4.97
N ASN A 247 -19.13 -30.27 -3.71
CA ASN A 247 -18.86 -31.65 -3.31
C ASN A 247 -20.10 -32.40 -2.81
N ALA A 248 -21.28 -31.78 -2.83
CA ALA A 248 -22.51 -32.45 -2.42
C ALA A 248 -22.80 -33.66 -3.33
N THR A 249 -23.39 -34.71 -2.75
CA THR A 249 -23.72 -35.98 -3.44
C THR A 249 -25.22 -36.15 -3.68
N ASP A 250 -26.03 -35.18 -3.27
CA ASP A 250 -27.47 -35.14 -3.44
C ASP A 250 -27.89 -34.05 -4.44
N HIS A 251 -29.19 -33.77 -4.51
CA HIS A 251 -29.79 -32.78 -5.42
C HIS A 251 -29.29 -31.33 -5.22
N ARG A 252 -28.57 -31.04 -4.14
CA ARG A 252 -27.96 -29.73 -3.88
C ARG A 252 -26.65 -29.53 -4.64
N GLN A 253 -26.11 -30.56 -5.28
CA GLN A 253 -24.83 -30.45 -6.00
C GLN A 253 -24.90 -29.39 -7.10
N ARG A 254 -23.93 -28.48 -7.11
CA ARG A 254 -23.69 -27.52 -8.19
C ARG A 254 -22.20 -27.50 -8.53
N LEU A 255 -21.82 -27.81 -9.77
CA LEU A 255 -20.40 -27.80 -10.18
C LEU A 255 -19.94 -26.37 -10.49
N ILE A 256 -19.90 -25.54 -9.44
CA ILE A 256 -19.52 -24.13 -9.49
C ILE A 256 -18.29 -23.94 -8.60
N SER A 257 -17.21 -23.41 -9.17
CA SER A 257 -15.94 -23.21 -8.47
C SER A 257 -15.52 -21.74 -8.61
N PRO A 258 -16.02 -20.84 -7.74
CA PRO A 258 -15.81 -19.41 -7.88
C PRO A 258 -14.33 -19.01 -7.96
N ALA A 259 -13.97 -18.32 -9.03
CA ALA A 259 -12.72 -17.61 -9.27
C ALA A 259 -13.03 -16.11 -9.48
N ALA A 260 -12.06 -15.31 -9.94
CA ALA A 260 -12.23 -13.88 -10.09
C ALA A 260 -13.39 -13.48 -11.04
N VAL A 261 -13.68 -14.27 -12.07
CA VAL A 261 -14.82 -14.02 -12.97
C VAL A 261 -16.16 -14.16 -12.22
N GLU A 262 -16.29 -15.20 -11.40
CA GLU A 262 -17.44 -15.40 -10.54
C GLU A 262 -17.52 -14.31 -9.47
N MET A 263 -16.39 -13.90 -8.89
CA MET A 263 -16.33 -12.74 -7.99
C MET A 263 -16.72 -11.43 -8.70
N CYS A 264 -16.64 -11.37 -10.04
CA CYS A 264 -17.15 -10.23 -10.80
C CYS A 264 -18.67 -10.27 -11.04
N GLY A 265 -19.38 -11.29 -10.56
CA GLY A 265 -20.84 -11.43 -10.72
C GLY A 265 -21.25 -12.25 -11.95
N LEU A 266 -20.31 -12.93 -12.60
CA LEU A 266 -20.56 -13.83 -13.72
C LEU A 266 -20.29 -15.29 -13.30
N LEU A 267 -21.35 -16.00 -12.86
CA LEU A 267 -21.28 -17.41 -12.49
C LEU A 267 -21.25 -18.30 -13.74
N VAL A 268 -20.13 -18.97 -13.97
CA VAL A 268 -20.01 -19.93 -15.08
C VAL A 268 -20.41 -21.33 -14.63
N VAL A 269 -21.46 -21.87 -15.24
CA VAL A 269 -21.93 -23.24 -15.01
C VAL A 269 -21.61 -24.13 -16.21
N THR A 270 -21.31 -25.39 -15.95
CA THR A 270 -20.85 -26.34 -16.99
C THR A 270 -21.87 -27.44 -17.29
N ARG A 271 -22.96 -27.49 -16.52
CA ARG A 271 -24.09 -28.40 -16.70
C ARG A 271 -25.37 -27.59 -16.89
N GLU A 272 -26.23 -28.05 -17.79
CA GLU A 272 -27.51 -27.38 -18.07
C GLU A 272 -28.44 -27.43 -16.84
N GLU A 273 -28.41 -28.52 -16.07
CA GLU A 273 -29.16 -28.65 -14.82
C GLU A 273 -28.77 -27.58 -13.79
N ASP A 274 -27.51 -27.15 -13.76
CA ASP A 274 -27.05 -26.08 -12.87
C ASP A 274 -27.61 -24.73 -13.32
N LEU A 275 -27.69 -24.46 -14.63
CA LEU A 275 -28.30 -23.23 -15.16
C LEU A 275 -29.79 -23.12 -14.79
N LEU A 276 -30.51 -24.24 -14.94
CA LEU A 276 -31.96 -24.28 -14.74
C LEU A 276 -32.33 -24.22 -13.25
N ASN A 277 -31.60 -24.96 -12.41
CA ASN A 277 -31.97 -25.14 -11.01
C ASN A 277 -31.26 -24.21 -10.03
N LEU A 278 -30.32 -23.36 -10.47
CA LEU A 278 -29.69 -22.38 -9.59
C LEU A 278 -30.69 -21.29 -9.19
N THR A 279 -30.89 -21.14 -7.88
CA THR A 279 -31.79 -20.16 -7.28
C THR A 279 -31.01 -18.98 -6.69
N ALA A 280 -31.72 -17.90 -6.31
CA ALA A 280 -31.11 -16.77 -5.60
C ALA A 280 -30.49 -17.21 -4.26
N GLU A 281 -31.12 -18.14 -3.55
CA GLU A 281 -30.63 -18.65 -2.26
C GLU A 281 -29.37 -19.50 -2.42
N ASP A 282 -29.29 -20.30 -3.50
CA ASP A 282 -28.07 -21.03 -3.84
C ASP A 282 -26.91 -20.06 -4.09
N VAL A 283 -27.15 -18.94 -4.80
CA VAL A 283 -26.14 -17.92 -5.07
C VAL A 283 -25.64 -17.26 -3.79
N LYS A 284 -26.55 -16.92 -2.85
CA LYS A 284 -26.14 -16.40 -1.53
C LYS A 284 -25.27 -17.39 -0.80
N THR A 285 -25.69 -18.65 -0.76
CA THR A 285 -24.94 -19.73 -0.10
C THR A 285 -23.56 -19.91 -0.74
N ILE A 286 -23.47 -19.91 -2.07
CA ILE A 286 -22.20 -20.04 -2.79
C ILE A 286 -21.23 -18.90 -2.44
N TYR A 287 -21.69 -17.64 -2.44
CA TYR A 287 -20.83 -16.52 -2.07
C TYR A 287 -20.48 -16.54 -0.58
N PHE A 288 -21.44 -16.85 0.30
CA PHE A 288 -21.21 -16.98 1.73
C PHE A 288 -20.12 -18.01 2.06
N ASP A 289 -20.14 -19.17 1.38
CA ASP A 289 -19.18 -20.25 1.58
C ASP A 289 -17.76 -19.87 1.16
N VAL A 290 -17.60 -19.04 0.13
CA VAL A 290 -16.30 -18.80 -0.51
C VAL A 290 -15.72 -17.42 -0.29
N ALA A 291 -16.53 -16.43 0.05
CA ALA A 291 -16.17 -15.03 0.12
C ALA A 291 -16.42 -14.46 1.51
N TRP A 292 -15.73 -13.36 1.80
CA TRP A 292 -15.97 -12.61 3.01
C TRP A 292 -17.30 -11.85 2.95
N SER A 293 -17.98 -11.76 4.09
CA SER A 293 -19.14 -10.91 4.30
C SER A 293 -18.72 -9.46 4.56
N ASP A 294 -19.68 -8.55 4.56
CA ASP A 294 -19.44 -7.16 4.94
C ASP A 294 -18.92 -7.07 6.38
N ASP A 295 -19.43 -7.92 7.29
CA ASP A 295 -18.98 -7.98 8.68
C ASP A 295 -17.53 -8.50 8.80
N ASP A 296 -17.14 -9.50 7.99
CA ASP A 296 -15.78 -10.03 7.98
C ASP A 296 -14.77 -8.93 7.59
N VAL A 297 -15.08 -8.17 6.53
CA VAL A 297 -14.26 -7.04 6.07
C VAL A 297 -14.35 -5.86 7.03
N ALA A 298 -15.47 -5.67 7.73
CA ALA A 298 -15.64 -4.59 8.70
C ALA A 298 -14.89 -4.84 10.01
N ALA A 299 -14.88 -6.09 10.47
CA ALA A 299 -14.16 -6.54 11.67
C ALA A 299 -12.65 -6.32 11.51
N LEU A 300 -12.15 -6.52 10.29
CA LEU A 300 -10.86 -6.00 9.88
C LEU A 300 -10.99 -4.52 9.53
N THR A 301 -11.08 -3.70 10.57
CA THR A 301 -10.50 -2.36 10.46
C THR A 301 -9.02 -2.62 10.31
N PRO A 302 -8.43 -2.51 9.12
CA PRO A 302 -7.02 -2.81 9.00
C PRO A 302 -6.36 -1.91 10.03
N ARG A 303 -5.38 -2.41 10.78
CA ARG A 303 -4.56 -1.56 11.63
C ARG A 303 -3.71 -0.70 10.69
N LEU A 304 -4.38 0.23 9.99
CA LEU A 304 -3.86 1.25 9.10
C LEU A 304 -3.29 2.36 9.96
N THR A 305 -2.50 1.97 10.93
CA THR A 305 -1.34 2.74 11.25
C THR A 305 -0.34 2.32 10.17
N LEU A 306 -0.30 3.08 9.07
CA LEU A 306 1.00 3.71 8.78
C LEU A 306 1.41 4.19 10.16
N GLU A 307 2.36 3.53 10.83
CA GLU A 307 2.90 4.09 12.07
C GLU A 307 3.09 5.56 11.72
N GLN A 308 2.33 6.44 12.39
CA GLN A 308 2.36 7.87 12.08
C GLN A 308 3.83 8.19 11.97
N GLU A 309 4.23 8.66 10.80
CA GLU A 309 5.64 8.88 10.51
C GLU A 309 6.25 9.55 11.74
N PRO A 310 7.21 8.89 12.42
CA PRO A 310 7.63 9.36 13.72
C PRO A 310 8.22 10.75 13.55
N THR A 311 7.92 11.65 14.48
CA THR A 311 8.57 12.95 14.51
C THR A 311 9.87 12.85 15.29
N ILE A 312 10.89 13.57 14.84
CA ILE A 312 12.20 13.68 15.47
C ILE A 312 12.30 15.05 16.14
N ASP A 313 12.77 15.07 17.39
CA ASP A 313 13.16 16.29 18.08
C ASP A 313 14.66 16.56 17.86
N VAL A 314 14.98 17.59 17.08
CA VAL A 314 16.35 17.97 16.74
C VAL A 314 16.78 19.18 17.55
N GLY A 315 17.80 19.04 18.41
CA GLY A 315 18.40 20.17 19.12
C GLY A 315 19.20 21.08 18.19
N ILE A 316 18.83 22.36 18.09
CA ILE A 316 19.41 23.31 17.12
C ILE A 316 20.41 24.27 17.77
N VAL A 317 19.96 25.07 18.73
CA VAL A 317 20.77 26.12 19.35
C VAL A 317 20.43 26.29 20.82
N THR A 318 21.45 26.50 21.65
CA THR A 318 21.32 26.78 23.08
C THR A 318 21.89 28.15 23.40
N GLY A 319 21.18 28.93 24.22
CA GLY A 319 21.61 30.26 24.64
C GLY A 319 20.64 30.94 25.60
N VAL A 320 21.05 32.07 26.16
CA VAL A 320 20.21 32.89 27.06
C VAL A 320 19.15 33.72 26.31
N SER A 321 19.29 33.85 24.99
CA SER A 321 18.33 34.53 24.13
C SER A 321 18.27 33.84 22.75
N ILE A 322 17.05 33.65 22.23
CA ILE A 322 16.79 33.01 20.95
C ILE A 322 15.88 33.92 20.13
N GLY A 323 16.36 34.37 18.97
CA GLY A 323 15.58 35.14 18.00
C GLY A 323 14.89 34.22 17.00
N VAL A 324 13.59 34.40 16.79
CA VAL A 324 12.78 33.61 15.86
C VAL A 324 11.94 34.51 14.96
N TYR A 325 11.77 34.11 13.71
CA TYR A 325 10.83 34.73 12.77
C TYR A 325 9.86 33.68 12.23
N PHE A 326 8.56 33.98 12.32
CA PHE A 326 7.47 33.16 11.77
C PHE A 326 6.87 33.88 10.54
N PRO A 327 7.23 33.49 9.29
CA PRO A 327 6.67 34.10 8.07
C PRO A 327 5.17 33.81 7.94
N GLN A 328 4.75 32.60 8.31
CA GLN A 328 3.37 32.13 8.41
C GLN A 328 2.87 32.15 9.86
N PRO A 329 1.54 32.19 10.09
CA PRO A 329 0.99 32.08 11.44
C PRO A 329 1.25 30.70 12.06
N TYR A 330 1.76 30.69 13.29
CA TYR A 330 1.99 29.49 14.10
C TYR A 330 1.08 29.48 15.33
N THR A 331 0.63 28.30 15.74
CA THR A 331 -0.12 28.13 16.99
C THR A 331 0.85 28.04 18.17
N LEU A 332 0.80 29.00 19.09
CA LEU A 332 1.51 28.91 20.36
C LEU A 332 0.75 28.02 21.34
N ASN A 333 1.46 27.08 21.96
CA ASN A 333 1.02 26.25 23.06
C ASN A 333 2.04 26.36 24.20
N GLY A 334 1.61 26.70 25.41
CA GLY A 334 2.52 26.83 26.54
C GLY A 334 1.83 26.77 27.89
N GLN A 335 2.64 26.51 28.93
CA GLN A 335 2.22 26.51 30.33
C GLN A 335 2.76 27.78 31.01
N PRO A 336 1.90 28.79 31.31
CA PRO A 336 2.33 29.99 32.01
C PRO A 336 2.76 29.71 33.45
N ALA A 337 3.79 30.41 33.94
CA ALA A 337 4.36 30.19 35.27
C ALA A 337 3.43 30.63 36.45
N GLU A 338 2.46 31.52 36.22
CA GLU A 338 1.57 32.06 37.25
C GLU A 338 0.16 31.42 37.28
N ALA A 339 -0.05 30.32 36.57
CA ALA A 339 -1.39 29.75 36.44
C ALA A 339 -1.71 28.74 37.55
N ASP A 340 -2.82 28.93 38.27
CA ASP A 340 -3.32 28.01 39.31
C ASP A 340 -3.46 26.58 38.73
N GLN A 341 -2.77 25.61 39.36
CA GLN A 341 -2.59 24.21 38.92
C GLN A 341 -3.89 23.40 38.75
N HIS A 342 -5.07 23.98 38.88
CA HIS A 342 -6.36 23.29 38.78
C HIS A 342 -7.35 23.87 37.76
N THR A 343 -7.11 25.03 37.12
CA THR A 343 -8.08 25.60 36.13
C THR A 343 -7.46 26.48 35.03
N ALA A 344 -6.18 26.33 34.68
CA ALA A 344 -5.60 27.12 33.61
C ALA A 344 -5.89 26.51 32.22
N PRO A 345 -6.63 27.19 31.32
CA PRO A 345 -6.72 26.75 29.93
C PRO A 345 -5.35 26.89 29.26
N THR A 346 -4.92 25.88 28.50
CA THR A 346 -3.82 26.04 27.54
C THR A 346 -4.18 27.21 26.62
N LEU A 347 -3.51 28.35 26.77
CA LEU A 347 -3.73 29.51 25.92
C LEU A 347 -3.19 29.16 24.53
N SER A 348 -4.10 28.96 23.58
CA SER A 348 -3.78 28.80 22.16
C SER A 348 -4.07 30.13 21.46
N PHE A 349 -3.02 30.78 20.99
CA PHE A 349 -3.13 31.94 20.11
C PHE A 349 -2.19 31.78 18.93
N THR A 350 -2.44 32.53 17.87
CA THR A 350 -1.58 32.53 16.68
C THR A 350 -0.53 33.62 16.79
N VAL A 351 0.71 33.29 16.44
CA VAL A 351 1.84 34.21 16.40
C VAL A 351 2.39 34.31 14.99
N ARG A 352 2.91 35.48 14.64
CA ARG A 352 3.56 35.77 13.35
C ARG A 352 4.63 36.84 13.55
N GLY A 353 5.61 36.88 12.66
CA GLY A 353 6.63 37.92 12.65
C GLY A 353 7.83 37.59 13.53
N THR A 354 8.60 38.61 13.89
CA THR A 354 9.84 38.47 14.66
C THR A 354 9.55 38.50 16.15
N HIS A 355 10.12 37.54 16.88
CA HIS A 355 10.00 37.40 18.32
C HIS A 355 11.37 37.10 18.93
N THR A 356 11.51 37.35 20.24
CA THR A 356 12.72 37.01 20.99
C THR A 356 12.32 36.34 22.30
N LEU A 357 12.88 35.15 22.52
CA LEU A 357 12.75 34.41 23.76
C LEU A 357 13.98 34.67 24.63
N THR A 358 13.80 34.90 25.92
CA THR A 358 14.92 35.09 26.87
C THR A 358 14.79 34.18 28.08
N HIS A 359 15.93 33.66 28.53
CA HIS A 359 16.02 32.89 29.77
C HIS A 359 15.88 33.81 30.99
N GLN A 360 15.07 33.40 31.96
CA GLN A 360 14.99 34.08 33.25
C GLN A 360 14.74 33.08 34.37
N SER A 361 15.77 32.79 35.18
CA SER A 361 15.67 31.96 36.39
C SER A 361 15.00 30.60 36.17
N GLY A 362 15.32 29.94 35.05
CA GLY A 362 14.72 28.64 34.70
C GLY A 362 13.42 28.73 33.90
N LEU A 363 12.88 29.93 33.68
CA LEU A 363 11.67 30.16 32.88
C LEU A 363 11.99 30.74 31.49
N ILE A 364 11.03 30.59 30.59
CA ILE A 364 11.04 31.16 29.24
C ILE A 364 10.22 32.44 29.25
N LEU A 365 10.84 33.58 29.01
CA LEU A 365 10.13 34.84 28.79
C LEU A 365 9.84 35.01 27.30
N PHE A 366 8.57 35.15 26.95
CA PHE A 366 8.09 35.37 25.58
C PHE A 366 7.06 36.50 25.58
N ASP A 367 7.31 37.57 24.81
CA ASP A 367 6.46 38.76 24.73
C ASP A 367 6.04 39.35 26.10
N GLY A 368 6.94 39.26 27.08
CA GLY A 368 6.73 39.78 28.44
C GLY A 368 5.99 38.83 29.40
N GLN A 369 5.65 37.62 28.95
CA GLN A 369 5.01 36.59 29.78
C GLN A 369 5.96 35.41 30.04
N ALA A 370 5.95 34.88 31.26
CA ALA A 370 6.81 33.77 31.68
C ALA A 370 6.12 32.41 31.53
N TYR A 371 6.85 31.43 30.98
CA TYR A 371 6.39 30.08 30.70
C TYR A 371 7.39 29.03 31.20
N GLU A 372 6.87 27.86 31.60
CA GLU A 372 7.70 26.69 31.93
C GLU A 372 8.08 25.89 30.66
N SER A 373 7.18 25.89 29.67
CA SER A 373 7.40 25.27 28.36
C SER A 373 6.64 26.03 27.28
N LEU A 374 7.24 26.10 26.10
CA LEU A 374 6.64 26.71 24.92
C LEU A 374 6.84 25.82 23.69
N ARG A 375 5.77 25.70 22.90
CA ARG A 375 5.75 25.04 21.60
C ARG A 375 5.01 25.91 20.60
N PHE A 376 5.54 25.99 19.39
CA PHE A 376 4.96 26.67 18.26
C PHE A 376 4.70 25.61 17.18
N ASP A 377 3.43 25.36 16.87
CA ASP A 377 3.03 24.40 15.85
C ASP A 377 2.60 25.11 14.56
N PRO A 378 3.03 24.62 13.39
CA PRO A 378 2.58 25.17 12.12
C PRO A 378 1.07 24.99 11.96
N ILE A 379 0.40 25.89 11.25
CA ILE A 379 -1.02 25.73 10.91
C ILE A 379 -1.18 24.80 9.71
N GLU A 380 -0.33 24.95 8.70
CA GLU A 380 -0.31 24.13 7.50
C GLU A 380 0.95 23.26 7.44
N THR A 381 0.85 22.06 6.87
CA THR A 381 2.02 21.21 6.61
C THR A 381 2.97 21.90 5.64
N GLY A 382 4.26 21.95 5.96
CA GLY A 382 5.28 22.64 5.16
C GLY A 382 5.50 24.11 5.53
N ASP A 383 4.77 24.65 6.51
CA ASP A 383 5.11 25.95 7.09
C ASP A 383 6.49 25.89 7.76
N VAL A 384 7.19 27.03 7.72
CA VAL A 384 8.56 27.16 8.19
C VAL A 384 8.71 28.24 9.24
N PHE A 385 9.73 28.13 10.08
CA PHE A 385 10.21 29.19 10.96
C PHE A 385 11.70 29.42 10.73
N GLU A 386 12.17 30.62 11.05
CA GLU A 386 13.57 30.99 10.94
C GLU A 386 14.17 31.21 12.33
N LEU A 387 15.36 30.67 12.57
CA LEU A 387 16.15 30.96 13.77
C LEU A 387 17.35 31.82 13.41
N GLU A 388 17.56 32.87 14.20
CA GLU A 388 18.71 33.76 14.08
C GLU A 388 19.93 33.20 14.81
N ASN A 389 21.13 33.49 14.30
CA ASN A 389 22.41 33.15 14.91
C ASN A 389 22.62 31.64 15.22
N VAL A 390 22.12 30.75 14.36
CA VAL A 390 22.38 29.31 14.49
C VAL A 390 23.85 29.04 14.18
N ARG A 391 24.57 28.44 15.13
CA ARG A 391 25.99 28.11 14.99
C ARG A 391 26.15 26.79 14.23
N ILE A 392 26.94 26.80 13.17
CA ILE A 392 27.27 25.63 12.35
C ILE A 392 28.78 25.37 12.36
N GLY A 393 29.18 24.10 12.23
CA GLY A 393 30.59 23.69 12.24
C GLY A 393 31.25 23.84 13.61
N ILE A 394 30.54 23.49 14.67
CA ILE A 394 30.97 23.67 16.05
C ILE A 394 32.31 22.96 16.27
N GLY A 395 33.32 23.70 16.72
CA GLY A 395 34.66 23.15 16.97
C GLY A 395 35.53 22.96 15.72
N PHE A 396 35.07 23.37 14.54
CA PHE A 396 35.86 23.39 13.30
C PHE A 396 36.35 24.79 12.93
N HIS A 397 37.39 24.86 12.09
CA HIS A 397 37.99 26.13 11.64
C HIS A 397 37.07 27.00 10.76
N TRP A 398 35.92 26.47 10.35
CA TRP A 398 34.90 27.16 9.54
C TRP A 398 33.62 27.47 10.33
N GLU A 399 33.67 27.36 11.67
CA GLU A 399 32.57 27.71 12.58
C GLU A 399 32.03 29.11 12.26
N ARG A 400 30.71 29.21 12.06
CA ARG A 400 30.03 30.50 11.80
C ARG A 400 28.61 30.48 12.36
N THR A 401 28.02 31.65 12.49
CA THR A 401 26.60 31.81 12.84
C THR A 401 25.84 32.37 11.64
N GLU A 402 24.72 31.75 11.30
CA GLU A 402 23.87 32.19 10.20
C GLU A 402 22.38 31.98 10.52
N LYS A 403 21.52 32.65 9.76
CA LYS A 403 20.08 32.44 9.83
C LYS A 403 19.72 31.15 9.12
N GLN A 404 18.97 30.28 9.78
CA GLN A 404 18.56 28.98 9.25
C GLN A 404 17.03 28.85 9.24
N VAL A 405 16.51 28.10 8.28
CA VAL A 405 15.06 27.91 8.04
C VAL A 405 14.71 26.46 8.31
N PHE A 406 13.66 26.23 9.10
CA PHE A 406 13.24 24.90 9.54
C PHE A 406 11.75 24.70 9.26
N GLU A 407 11.41 23.51 8.76
CA GLU A 407 10.03 23.05 8.64
C GLU A 407 9.56 22.44 9.97
N GLY A 408 8.25 22.52 10.24
CA GLY A 408 7.63 21.83 11.37
C GLY A 408 7.51 22.71 12.61
N SER A 409 7.47 22.08 13.78
CA SER A 409 7.24 22.79 15.06
C SER A 409 8.57 23.26 15.68
N LEU A 410 8.50 24.36 16.42
CA LEU A 410 9.57 24.83 17.29
C LEU A 410 9.18 24.58 18.75
N ILE A 411 10.03 23.90 19.50
CA ILE A 411 9.90 23.68 20.94
C ILE A 411 11.03 24.43 21.63
N ILE A 412 10.70 25.18 22.68
CA ILE A 412 11.70 25.85 23.52
C ILE A 412 11.74 25.14 24.86
N LEU A 413 12.90 24.57 25.16
CA LEU A 413 13.23 23.95 26.42
C LEU A 413 14.06 24.93 27.26
N THR A 414 13.98 24.83 28.58
CA THR A 414 14.72 25.69 29.53
C THR A 414 15.31 24.87 30.67
N ASP A 415 16.51 25.19 31.13
CA ASP A 415 17.10 24.69 32.39
C ASP A 415 17.54 25.86 33.27
N GLU A 416 18.33 25.63 34.33
CA GLU A 416 18.79 26.71 35.22
C GLU A 416 19.70 27.74 34.54
N GLN A 417 20.29 27.44 33.37
CA GLN A 417 21.33 28.24 32.75
C GLN A 417 20.94 28.84 31.39
N ALA A 418 20.15 28.12 30.58
CA ALA A 418 19.89 28.53 29.20
C ALA A 418 18.54 28.03 28.65
N LEU A 419 18.19 28.57 27.47
CA LEU A 419 17.16 28.04 26.59
C LEU A 419 17.79 27.15 25.53
N THR A 420 17.05 26.15 25.07
CA THR A 420 17.40 25.31 23.91
C THR A 420 16.23 25.29 22.93
N ALA A 421 16.50 25.70 21.69
CA ALA A 421 15.56 25.55 20.58
C ALA A 421 15.66 24.13 19.99
N VAL A 422 14.51 23.47 19.90
CA VAL A 422 14.36 22.12 19.37
C VAL A 422 13.37 22.16 18.21
N ASN A 423 13.79 21.69 17.04
CA ASN A 423 12.90 21.54 15.90
C ASN A 423 12.26 20.15 15.92
N ARG A 424 10.93 20.09 15.95
CA ARG A 424 10.18 18.84 15.78
C ARG A 424 9.70 18.72 14.34
N VAL A 425 10.17 17.70 13.65
CA VAL A 425 9.98 17.51 12.20
C VAL A 425 9.69 16.03 11.88
N PRO A 426 8.90 15.70 10.84
CA PRO A 426 8.73 14.31 10.39
C PRO A 426 10.07 13.66 10.00
N LEU A 427 10.23 12.37 10.30
CA LEU A 427 11.49 11.62 10.11
C LEU A 427 12.01 11.67 8.67
N GLU A 428 11.15 11.50 7.66
CA GLU A 428 11.52 11.51 6.24
C GLU A 428 11.88 12.92 5.77
N ALA A 429 11.23 13.96 6.31
CA ALA A 429 11.61 15.34 6.04
C ALA A 429 13.01 15.65 6.60
N TYR A 430 13.31 15.20 7.82
CA TYR A 430 14.65 15.29 8.40
C TYR A 430 15.70 14.54 7.57
N LEU A 431 15.44 13.28 7.22
CA LEU A 431 16.35 12.47 6.42
C LEU A 431 16.60 13.10 5.04
N THR A 432 15.57 13.63 4.40
CA THR A 432 15.70 14.31 3.11
C THR A 432 16.64 15.51 3.25
N SER A 433 16.48 16.31 4.30
CA SER A 433 17.35 17.46 4.59
C SER A 433 18.81 17.02 4.80
N VAL A 434 19.07 16.13 5.77
CA VAL A 434 20.43 15.72 6.15
C VAL A 434 21.15 14.97 5.03
N ILE A 435 20.48 14.03 4.36
CA ILE A 435 21.11 13.29 3.26
C ILE A 435 21.47 14.24 2.12
N SER A 436 20.64 15.25 1.86
CA SER A 436 20.93 16.24 0.82
C SER A 436 22.07 17.20 1.17
N SER A 437 22.32 17.47 2.45
CA SER A 437 23.44 18.31 2.90
C SER A 437 24.77 17.53 2.98
N GLU A 438 24.73 16.25 3.32
CA GLU A 438 25.92 15.42 3.52
C GLU A 438 26.41 14.70 2.26
N MET A 439 25.50 14.39 1.33
CA MET A 439 25.85 13.62 0.13
C MET A 439 26.10 14.51 -1.09
N SER A 440 27.08 14.10 -1.91
CA SER A 440 27.32 14.74 -3.21
C SER A 440 26.14 14.55 -4.16
N ALA A 441 25.76 15.62 -4.86
CA ALA A 441 24.78 15.57 -5.95
C ALA A 441 25.17 14.61 -7.10
N ASN A 442 26.46 14.22 -7.20
CA ASN A 442 26.94 13.26 -8.19
C ASN A 442 26.91 11.79 -7.70
N ALA A 443 26.42 11.54 -6.48
CA ALA A 443 26.31 10.18 -5.94
C ALA A 443 25.34 9.33 -6.78
N SER A 444 25.66 8.04 -6.95
CA SER A 444 24.78 7.14 -7.70
C SER A 444 23.46 6.92 -6.96
N ALA A 445 22.36 6.70 -7.70
CA ALA A 445 21.05 6.42 -7.12
C ALA A 445 21.06 5.18 -6.21
N ALA A 446 21.89 4.18 -6.50
CA ALA A 446 22.05 3.00 -5.65
C ALA A 446 22.69 3.35 -4.30
N LEU A 447 23.74 4.19 -4.31
CA LEU A 447 24.39 4.67 -3.09
C LEU A 447 23.43 5.51 -2.24
N LEU A 448 22.69 6.44 -2.85
CA LEU A 448 21.70 7.28 -2.16
C LEU A 448 20.58 6.44 -1.53
N LYS A 449 20.09 5.40 -2.23
CA LYS A 449 19.11 4.45 -1.68
C LYS A 449 19.66 3.69 -0.48
N ALA A 450 20.87 3.16 -0.59
CA ALA A 450 21.50 2.43 0.51
C ALA A 450 21.70 3.34 1.73
N HIS A 451 22.19 4.57 1.51
CA HIS A 451 22.38 5.55 2.57
C HIS A 451 21.05 5.94 3.23
N ALA A 452 20.00 6.22 2.46
CA ALA A 452 18.67 6.51 3.00
C ALA A 452 18.10 5.37 3.85
N VAL A 453 18.30 4.11 3.44
CA VAL A 453 17.88 2.95 4.23
C VAL A 453 18.68 2.86 5.53
N ILE A 454 20.01 3.01 5.47
CA ILE A 454 20.89 2.95 6.65
C ILE A 454 20.55 4.06 7.64
N SER A 455 20.48 5.32 7.20
CA SER A 455 20.18 6.47 8.05
C SER A 455 18.79 6.36 8.68
N ARG A 456 17.79 5.90 7.93
CA ARG A 456 16.44 5.60 8.47
C ARG A 456 16.50 4.54 9.55
N SER A 457 17.15 3.40 9.28
CA SER A 457 17.26 2.32 10.25
C SER A 457 17.97 2.74 11.52
N TRP A 458 19.06 3.52 11.41
CA TRP A 458 19.78 4.08 12.56
C TRP A 458 18.88 5.01 13.37
N LEU A 459 18.21 5.96 12.73
CA LEU A 459 17.37 6.95 13.41
C LEU A 459 16.17 6.31 14.12
N LEU A 460 15.52 5.33 13.48
CA LEU A 460 14.46 4.53 14.12
C LEU A 460 14.99 3.73 15.32
N ALA A 461 16.20 3.18 15.24
CA ALA A 461 16.81 2.48 16.38
C ALA A 461 17.09 3.45 17.54
N GLN A 462 17.52 4.68 17.26
CA GLN A 462 17.73 5.71 18.28
C GLN A 462 16.42 6.10 18.98
N LEU A 463 15.33 6.24 18.23
CA LEU A 463 14.00 6.49 18.81
C LEU A 463 13.55 5.36 19.74
N GLN A 464 13.83 4.09 19.41
CA GLN A 464 13.49 2.94 20.26
C GLN A 464 14.32 2.84 21.56
N GLN A 465 15.43 3.58 21.64
CA GLN A 465 16.26 3.67 22.84
C GLN A 465 15.86 4.82 23.78
N LYS A 466 14.93 5.70 23.36
CA LYS A 466 14.46 6.84 24.17
C LYS A 466 13.91 6.37 25.52
N GLY A 467 14.45 6.90 26.62
CA GLY A 467 14.05 6.57 28.00
C GLY A 467 14.69 5.32 28.61
N LYS A 468 15.60 4.63 27.90
CA LYS A 468 16.43 3.57 28.49
C LYS A 468 17.74 4.19 29.00
N GLN A 469 18.09 3.98 30.27
CA GLN A 469 19.38 4.40 30.80
C GLN A 469 20.49 3.60 30.10
N SER A 470 21.36 4.28 29.34
CA SER A 470 22.63 3.70 28.93
C SER A 470 23.59 3.74 30.13
N ASN A 471 24.27 2.62 30.41
CA ASN A 471 25.40 2.66 31.33
C ASN A 471 26.55 3.36 30.59
N ALA A 472 26.85 4.61 30.97
CA ALA A 472 27.86 5.49 30.38
C ALA A 472 29.33 4.97 30.46
N THR A 473 29.53 3.69 30.75
CA THR A 473 30.83 3.03 30.92
C THR A 473 31.15 2.01 29.83
N ASP A 474 30.19 1.65 28.98
CA ASP A 474 30.39 0.65 27.91
C ASP A 474 30.95 1.32 26.64
N GLY A 475 32.23 1.71 26.66
CA GLY A 475 32.90 2.19 25.45
C GLY A 475 34.15 3.04 25.65
N MET A 476 34.36 3.60 26.85
CA MET A 476 35.51 4.46 27.12
C MET A 476 36.69 3.65 27.69
N VAL A 477 37.78 3.59 26.93
CA VAL A 477 39.08 3.11 27.43
C VAL A 477 39.95 4.33 27.66
N ASP A 478 40.17 4.73 28.91
CA ASP A 478 41.06 5.84 29.25
C ASP A 478 42.12 5.36 30.25
N ASN A 479 43.35 5.18 29.76
CA ASN A 479 44.51 4.78 30.55
C ASN A 479 45.72 5.65 30.22
N ALA A 480 46.81 5.49 30.96
CA ALA A 480 48.01 6.33 30.85
C ALA A 480 48.62 6.43 29.43
N THR A 481 48.27 5.52 28.52
CA THR A 481 48.81 5.44 27.16
C THR A 481 47.76 5.50 26.06
N THR A 482 46.46 5.44 26.38
CA THR A 482 45.41 5.27 25.38
C THR A 482 44.09 5.83 25.87
N ARG A 483 43.46 6.66 25.03
CA ARG A 483 42.09 7.14 25.19
C ARG A 483 41.27 6.76 23.96
N ILE A 484 40.24 5.94 24.15
CA ILE A 484 39.22 5.57 23.16
C ILE A 484 37.88 6.00 23.74
N ARG A 485 37.13 6.80 22.99
CA ARG A 485 35.76 7.22 23.33
C ARG A 485 34.91 7.06 22.07
N TRP A 486 33.80 6.34 22.19
CA TRP A 486 32.76 6.32 21.18
C TRP A 486 31.82 7.50 21.46
N TYR A 487 31.58 8.31 20.44
CA TYR A 487 30.61 9.41 20.51
C TYR A 487 29.33 8.90 19.85
N ASP A 488 28.23 8.90 20.61
CA ASP A 488 26.87 8.54 20.18
C ASP A 488 25.91 9.43 21.00
N ARG A 489 24.66 9.02 21.22
CA ARG A 489 23.60 9.74 21.96
C ARG A 489 23.93 10.19 23.41
N GLU A 490 25.10 9.87 23.94
CA GLU A 490 25.47 10.20 25.34
C GLU A 490 25.55 11.71 25.62
N ASP A 491 25.58 12.53 24.57
CA ASP A 491 25.75 13.99 24.67
C ASP A 491 24.42 14.78 24.81
N HIS A 492 23.24 14.13 24.69
CA HIS A 492 21.94 14.81 24.91
C HIS A 492 20.81 13.90 25.42
N ASP A 493 20.11 14.34 26.47
CA ASP A 493 19.02 13.63 27.15
C ASP A 493 17.62 14.22 26.88
N ARG A 494 17.55 15.44 26.34
CA ARG A 494 16.31 16.24 26.20
C ARG A 494 15.72 16.32 24.79
N PHE A 495 16.41 15.78 23.79
CA PHE A 495 15.98 15.69 22.39
C PHE A 495 16.56 14.42 21.74
N ASP A 496 16.11 14.08 20.53
CA ASP A 496 16.38 12.79 19.89
C ASP A 496 17.72 12.73 19.17
N VAL A 497 18.09 13.81 18.48
CA VAL A 497 19.37 14.03 17.80
C VAL A 497 19.72 15.52 17.83
N CYS A 498 20.96 15.90 17.57
CA CYS A 498 21.34 17.31 17.41
C CYS A 498 21.63 17.67 15.95
N ALA A 499 21.69 18.97 15.67
CA ALA A 499 22.10 19.51 14.37
C ALA A 499 23.64 19.56 14.15
N ASP A 500 24.42 18.81 14.95
CA ASP A 500 25.88 18.78 14.89
C ASP A 500 26.39 17.50 14.20
N ASP A 501 27.64 17.55 13.74
CA ASP A 501 28.30 16.53 12.93
C ASP A 501 28.24 15.14 13.59
N HIS A 502 28.33 15.04 14.92
CA HIS A 502 28.33 13.72 15.60
C HIS A 502 27.02 12.94 15.46
N CYS A 503 25.89 13.62 15.23
CA CYS A 503 24.59 12.99 14.97
C CYS A 503 24.26 12.89 13.48
N GLN A 504 24.90 13.71 12.64
CA GLN A 504 24.62 13.79 11.20
C GLN A 504 25.59 12.97 10.33
N ARG A 505 26.79 12.63 10.82
CA ARG A 505 27.88 12.02 10.03
C ARG A 505 28.31 10.63 10.47
#